data_AF-G6E7J5-F1
#
_entry.id   AF-G6E7J5-F1
#
_cell.length_a   1.000
_cell.length_b   1.000
_cell.length_c   1.000
_cell.angle_alpha   90.00
_cell.angle_beta   90.00
_cell.angle_gamma   90.00
#
_symmetry.space_group_name_H-M   'P 1'
#
loop_
_entity.id
_entity.type
_entity.pdbx_description
1 polymer ?
#
loop_
_entity_poly.entity_id
_entity_poly.type
_entity_poly.pdbx_seq_one_letter_code
_entity_poly.pdbx_strand_id
1 'polypeptide(L)'
;MAKFTNHARGPRGISLKDGTIKWLEPGQSIDLKQADIVEPLPDLGKASEAAVDTGAIDELKARVTALTKQVEDLTKERDELAHDKDALTKQVEDLTKPSK
;
A
#
# COMPACT_ATOMS: atom_id res chain seq x y z
N MET A 1 18.12 -22.83 19.46
CA MET A 1 17.30 -22.45 18.30
C MET A 1 17.98 -21.23 17.68
N ALA A 2 18.21 -21.23 16.37
CA ALA A 2 18.73 -20.09 15.63
C ALA A 2 17.60 -19.53 14.76
N LYS A 3 17.51 -18.20 14.69
CA LYS A 3 16.54 -17.50 13.85
C LYS A 3 17.13 -17.34 12.45
N PHE A 4 16.40 -17.82 11.44
CA PHE A 4 16.75 -17.68 10.03
C PHE A 4 15.74 -16.75 9.37
N THR A 5 16.24 -15.71 8.71
CA THR A 5 15.42 -14.72 8.01
C THR A 5 15.81 -14.69 6.54
N ASN A 6 14.83 -14.79 5.64
CA ASN A 6 15.08 -14.65 4.21
C ASN A 6 15.11 -13.16 3.82
N HIS A 7 16.28 -12.64 3.50
CA HIS A 7 16.49 -11.31 2.96
C HIS A 7 16.71 -11.30 1.43
N ALA A 8 16.65 -12.46 0.77
CA ALA A 8 16.76 -12.54 -0.68
C ALA A 8 15.47 -12.07 -1.36
N ARG A 9 15.58 -11.67 -2.64
CA ARG A 9 14.46 -11.19 -3.47
C ARG A 9 13.41 -12.27 -3.80
N GLY A 10 13.63 -13.53 -3.42
CA GLY A 10 12.73 -14.64 -3.72
C GLY A 10 12.72 -15.70 -2.61
N PRO A 11 11.79 -16.66 -2.68
CA PRO A 11 11.62 -17.69 -1.66
C PRO A 11 12.86 -18.59 -1.56
N ARG A 12 13.22 -18.95 -0.33
CA ARG A 12 14.36 -19.83 -0.03
C ARG A 12 13.92 -21.04 0.77
N GLY A 13 14.30 -22.23 0.32
CA GLY A 13 13.99 -23.49 1.00
C GLY A 13 15.15 -23.96 1.87
N ILE A 14 14.92 -24.10 3.17
CA ILE A 14 15.85 -24.73 4.11
C ILE A 14 15.52 -26.23 4.20
N SER A 15 16.46 -27.08 3.79
CA SER A 15 16.32 -28.53 3.87
C SER A 15 16.60 -29.01 5.30
N LEU A 16 15.68 -29.82 5.85
CA LEU A 16 15.80 -30.43 7.16
C LEU A 16 16.22 -31.91 7.03
N LYS A 17 16.85 -32.45 8.07
CA LYS A 17 17.35 -33.84 8.10
C LYS A 17 16.23 -34.89 8.04
N ASP A 18 14.99 -34.49 8.33
CA ASP A 18 13.80 -35.32 8.18
C ASP A 18 13.31 -35.43 6.72
N GLY A 19 14.00 -34.78 5.77
CA GLY A 19 13.66 -34.77 4.35
C GLY A 19 12.64 -33.70 3.96
N THR A 20 12.16 -32.89 4.91
CA THR A 20 11.23 -31.79 4.62
C THR A 20 11.98 -30.51 4.23
N ILE A 21 11.35 -29.66 3.40
CA ILE A 21 11.87 -28.35 3.03
C ILE A 21 10.97 -27.28 3.64
N LYS A 22 11.56 -26.40 4.45
CA LYS A 22 10.89 -25.21 4.97
C LYS A 22 11.17 -24.03 4.04
N TRP A 23 10.14 -23.62 3.31
CA TRP A 23 10.19 -22.43 2.47
C TRP A 23 9.98 -21.17 3.30
N LEU A 24 10.87 -20.19 3.10
CA LEU A 24 10.80 -18.86 3.67
C LEU A 24 10.58 -17.86 2.54
N GLU A 25 9.50 -17.08 2.64
CA GLU A 25 9.26 -15.94 1.76
C GLU A 25 10.18 -14.76 2.08
N PRO A 26 10.42 -13.82 1.15
CA PRO A 26 11.19 -12.61 1.43
C PRO A 26 10.64 -11.86 2.66
N GLY A 27 11.51 -11.60 3.64
CA GLY A 27 11.19 -10.97 4.93
C GLY A 27 10.70 -11.94 6.03
N GLN A 28 10.39 -13.19 5.70
CA GLN A 28 9.92 -14.18 6.66
C GLN A 28 11.05 -14.71 7.53
N SER A 29 10.76 -14.94 8.82
CA SER A 29 11.70 -15.54 9.78
C SER A 29 11.16 -16.82 10.39
N ILE A 30 12.04 -17.78 10.66
CA ILE A 30 11.73 -19.03 11.37
C ILE A 30 12.80 -19.37 12.39
N ASP A 31 12.40 -19.93 13.52
CA ASP A 31 13.32 -20.48 14.52
C ASP A 31 13.53 -21.98 14.28
N LEU A 32 14.76 -22.38 13.96
CA LEU A 32 15.12 -23.78 13.71
C LEU A 32 16.34 -24.18 14.55
N LYS A 33 16.48 -25.46 14.89
CA LYS A 33 17.73 -25.96 15.48
C LYS A 33 18.73 -26.20 14.36
N GLN A 34 19.93 -25.63 14.46
CA GLN A 34 20.99 -25.87 13.48
C GLN A 34 21.32 -27.37 13.32
N ALA A 35 21.18 -28.15 14.39
CA ALA A 35 21.36 -29.60 14.36
C ALA A 35 20.38 -30.34 13.43
N ASP A 36 19.22 -29.76 13.12
CA ASP A 36 18.19 -30.36 12.29
C ASP A 36 18.29 -29.93 10.81
N ILE A 37 19.21 -29.01 10.49
CA ILE A 37 19.40 -28.47 9.14
C ILE A 37 20.41 -29.32 8.37
N VAL A 38 20.16 -29.51 7.08
CA VAL A 38 21.13 -30.11 6.14
C VAL A 38 22.04 -29.00 5.63
N GLU A 39 23.36 -29.16 5.83
CA GLU A 39 24.38 -28.25 5.31
C GLU A 39 24.76 -28.60 3.86
N PRO A 40 25.13 -27.61 3.02
CA PRO A 40 25.25 -26.18 3.32
C PRO A 40 23.90 -25.43 3.27
N LEU A 41 23.72 -24.44 4.15
CA LEU A 41 22.52 -23.59 4.18
C LEU A 41 22.42 -22.77 2.88
N PRO A 42 21.22 -22.62 2.29
CA PRO A 42 21.02 -21.72 1.15
C PRO A 42 21.37 -20.27 1.50
N ASP A 43 21.78 -19.50 0.50
CA ASP A 43 21.97 -18.06 0.66
C ASP A 43 20.62 -17.36 0.90
N LEU A 44 20.38 -17.01 2.17
CA LEU A 44 19.22 -16.26 2.62
C LEU A 44 19.34 -14.75 2.33
N GLY A 45 20.41 -14.30 1.67
CA GLY A 45 20.69 -12.89 1.48
C GLY A 45 21.19 -12.23 2.77
N LYS A 46 21.81 -11.08 2.62
CA LYS A 46 22.15 -10.23 3.77
C LYS A 46 20.93 -9.42 4.13
N ALA A 47 20.77 -9.11 5.41
CA ALA A 47 19.96 -7.98 5.85
C ALA A 47 20.59 -6.71 5.27
N SER A 48 20.45 -6.47 3.97
CA SER A 48 20.56 -5.12 3.48
C SER A 48 19.40 -4.42 4.14
N GLU A 49 19.69 -3.34 4.86
CA GLU A 49 18.76 -2.21 4.90
C GLU A 49 18.42 -1.97 3.43
N ALA A 50 17.32 -2.57 2.95
CA ALA A 50 16.74 -2.17 1.69
C ALA A 50 16.53 -0.69 1.92
N ALA A 51 17.39 0.13 1.30
CA ALA A 51 17.33 1.57 1.45
C ALA A 51 15.89 1.91 1.08
N VAL A 52 15.08 2.13 2.12
CA VAL A 52 13.73 2.63 1.94
C VAL A 52 14.00 3.90 1.18
N ASP A 53 13.59 3.96 -0.08
CA ASP A 53 13.80 5.14 -0.90
C ASP A 53 12.90 6.22 -0.31
N THR A 54 13.42 6.86 0.74
CA THR A 54 12.71 7.88 1.52
C THR A 54 12.34 9.03 0.61
N GLY A 55 13.12 9.28 -0.45
CA GLY A 55 12.80 10.24 -1.51
C GLY A 55 11.52 9.86 -2.24
N ALA A 56 11.39 8.62 -2.71
CA ALA A 56 10.17 8.15 -3.37
C ALA A 56 8.95 8.19 -2.43
N ILE A 57 9.13 7.87 -1.15
CA ILE A 57 8.07 7.96 -0.15
C ILE A 57 7.64 9.41 0.09
N ASP A 58 8.58 10.33 0.20
CA ASP A 58 8.27 11.74 0.45
C ASP A 58 7.64 12.41 -0.78
N GLU A 59 8.08 12.05 -1.99
CA GLU A 59 7.40 12.45 -3.23
C GLU A 59 5.97 11.91 -3.28
N LEU A 60 5.76 10.65 -2.90
CA LEU A 60 4.42 10.06 -2.85
C LEU A 60 3.53 10.79 -1.83
N LYS A 61 4.04 11.11 -0.64
CA LYS A 61 3.30 11.90 0.37
C LYS A 61 2.93 13.28 -0.16
N ALA A 62 3.85 13.94 -0.87
CA ALA A 62 3.60 15.25 -1.47
C ALA A 62 2.48 15.17 -2.53
N ARG A 63 2.53 14.16 -3.40
CA ARG A 63 1.47 13.91 -4.41
C ARG A 63 0.12 13.62 -3.77
N VAL A 64 0.08 12.79 -2.73
CA VAL A 64 -1.15 12.50 -1.97
C VAL A 64 -1.72 13.78 -1.37
N THR A 65 -0.88 14.61 -0.73
CA THR A 65 -1.32 15.88 -0.14
C THR A 65 -1.89 16.84 -1.19
N ALA A 66 -1.25 16.94 -2.36
CA ALA A 66 -1.73 17.77 -3.46
C ALA A 66 -3.07 17.27 -3.99
N LEU A 67 -3.22 15.95 -4.15
CA LEU A 67 -4.47 15.35 -4.64
C LEU A 67 -5.61 15.51 -3.63
N THR A 68 -5.35 15.39 -2.33
CA THR A 68 -6.34 15.66 -1.28
C THR A 68 -6.89 17.09 -1.39
N LYS A 69 -6.02 18.09 -1.56
CA LYS A 69 -6.46 19.49 -1.75
C LYS A 69 -7.32 19.66 -2.99
N GLN A 70 -6.92 19.07 -4.12
CA GLN A 70 -7.72 19.14 -5.36
C GLN A 70 -9.11 18.53 -5.18
N VAL A 71 -9.22 17.41 -4.45
CA VAL A 71 -10.51 16.79 -4.15
C VAL A 71 -11.37 17.69 -3.26
N GLU A 72 -10.80 18.35 -2.26
CA GLU A 72 -11.52 19.31 -1.41
C GLU A 72 -12.05 20.50 -2.21
N ASP A 73 -11.24 21.07 -3.11
CA ASP A 73 -11.63 22.21 -3.93
C ASP A 73 -12.73 21.84 -4.93
N LEU A 74 -12.59 20.70 -5.62
CA LEU A 74 -13.63 20.18 -6.52
C LEU A 74 -14.93 19.84 -5.78
N THR A 75 -14.84 19.41 -4.53
CA THR A 75 -16.03 19.14 -3.70
C THR A 75 -16.79 20.42 -3.42
N LYS A 76 -16.09 21.52 -3.07
CA LYS A 76 -16.71 22.84 -2.86
C LYS A 76 -17.35 23.37 -4.13
N GLU A 77 -16.64 23.33 -5.26
CA GLU A 77 -17.17 23.77 -6.55
C GLU A 77 -18.45 22.99 -6.93
N ARG A 78 -18.46 21.68 -6.68
CA ARG A 78 -19.65 20.84 -6.91
C ARG A 78 -20.82 21.24 -6.02
N ASP A 79 -20.57 21.55 -4.74
CA ASP A 79 -21.61 22.01 -3.82
C ASP A 79 -22.19 23.37 -4.22
N GLU A 80 -21.34 24.31 -4.66
CA GLU A 80 -21.75 25.62 -5.19
C GLU A 80 -22.61 25.47 -6.46
N LEU A 81 -22.16 24.65 -7.42
CA LEU A 81 -22.92 24.37 -8.64
C LEU A 81 -24.28 23.70 -8.35
N ALA A 82 -24.35 22.83 -7.34
CA ALA A 82 -25.60 22.23 -6.91
C ALA A 82 -26.58 23.28 -6.36
N HIS A 83 -26.08 24.20 -5.53
CA HIS A 83 -26.88 25.30 -5.00
C HIS A 83 -27.39 26.23 -6.11
N ASP A 84 -26.54 26.61 -7.06
CA ASP A 84 -26.91 27.46 -8.19
C ASP A 84 -27.95 26.80 -9.08
N LYS A 85 -27.81 25.50 -9.34
CA LYS A 85 -28.81 24.71 -10.06
C LYS A 85 -30.17 24.73 -9.37
N ASP A 86 -30.20 24.55 -8.05
CA ASP A 86 -31.46 24.59 -7.28
C ASP A 86 -32.11 25.97 -7.33
N ALA A 87 -31.31 27.04 -7.23
CA ALA A 87 -31.79 28.41 -7.34
C ALA A 87 -32.38 28.71 -8.73
N LEU A 88 -31.68 28.30 -9.80
CA LEU A 88 -32.16 28.44 -11.16
C LEU A 88 -33.44 27.63 -11.40
N THR A 89 -33.53 26.42 -10.86
CA THR A 89 -34.73 25.57 -10.97
C THR A 89 -35.95 26.29 -10.38
N LYS A 90 -35.81 26.88 -9.20
CA LYS A 90 -36.89 27.67 -8.56
C LYS A 90 -37.29 28.89 -9.39
N GLN A 91 -36.31 29.63 -9.94
CA GLN A 91 -36.61 30.78 -10.80
C GLN A 91 -37.40 30.37 -12.04
N VAL A 92 -37.01 29.25 -12.68
CA VAL A 92 -37.74 28.72 -13.83
C VAL A 92 -39.16 28.31 -13.44
N GLU A 93 -39.36 27.64 -12.29
CA GLU A 93 -40.70 27.29 -11.80
C GLU A 93 -41.55 28.54 -11.56
N ASP A 94 -41.00 29.59 -10.96
CA ASP A 94 -41.73 30.83 -10.70
C ASP A 94 -42.11 31.56 -11.98
N LEU A 95 -41.24 31.56 -13.00
CA LEU A 95 -41.51 32.18 -14.31
C LEU A 95 -42.47 31.37 -15.18
N THR A 96 -42.54 30.05 -14.98
CA THR A 96 -43.38 29.15 -15.80
C THR A 96 -44.71 28.81 -15.13
N LYS A 97 -44.94 29.24 -13.88
CA LYS A 97 -46.25 29.12 -13.24
C LYS A 97 -47.31 29.88 -14.04
N PRO A 98 -48.40 29.22 -14.47
CA PRO A 98 -49.46 29.88 -15.21
C PRO A 98 -50.16 30.90 -14.30
N SER A 99 -50.26 32.15 -14.77
CA SER A 99 -51.09 33.19 -14.18
C SER A 99 -52.53 32.68 -14.07
N LYS A 100 -53.09 32.63 -12.86
CA LYS A 100 -54.52 32.38 -12.64
C LYS A 100 -55.36 33.57 -13.05
#